data_AF-A0A2G9Y9W3-F1
#
_entry.id   AF-A0A2G9Y9W3-F1
#
_cell.length_a   1.000
_cell.length_b   1.000
_cell.length_c   1.000
_cell.angle_alpha   90.00
_cell.angle_beta   90.00
_cell.angle_gamma   90.00
#
_symmetry.space_group_name_H-M   'P 1'
#
loop_
_entity.id
_entity.type
_entity.pdbx_description
1 polymer ?
#
loop_
_entity_poly.entity_id
_entity_poly.type
_entity_poly.pdbx_seq_one_letter_code
_entity_poly.pdbx_strand_id
1 'polypeptide(L)'
;NLYSRFGQQKEFRTATVSEMLSEIPPSNTLSHIHAGSWINQDFHIWSGYPAANSAWGLLNRARQGEKIEDIKNPEAKKSILAAEGSDWFWWYSPEHSSGRDEEFDALFRLFLSNFYRLQGEVEPENLHQSITSIQEEVCFPNNPITPEIDGKETTYFEWLGAGHFLRGVLAGTMHPSAKIIRTLYFGWDENNLYLRLDPDPSFADEDGFTFCLDFGSGRRWSFKAENGTIIPGSYPFAISQDKIIEISFPWKELGLPPGTEIPFAVEVRRNEHLLDRYPQRAGLKLIVPGEDYKEIFWK
;
A
#
# COMPACT_ATOMS: atom_id res chain seq x y z
N ASN A 1 18.02 16.75 35.21
CA ASN A 1 17.33 15.51 34.80
C ASN A 1 15.85 15.67 35.08
N LEU A 2 14.97 15.31 34.13
CA LEU A 2 13.52 15.41 34.22
C LEU A 2 12.95 14.71 35.47
N TYR A 3 13.39 13.49 35.76
CA TYR A 3 12.92 12.72 36.93
C TYR A 3 13.27 13.40 38.25
N SER A 4 14.48 13.97 38.37
CA SER A 4 14.88 14.72 39.57
C SER A 4 14.04 15.98 39.78
N ARG A 5 13.59 16.64 38.70
CA ARG A 5 12.72 17.83 38.79
C ARG A 5 11.32 17.45 39.27
N PHE A 6 10.79 16.30 38.82
CA PHE A 6 9.51 15.78 39.26
C PHE A 6 9.51 15.33 40.72
N GLY A 7 10.58 14.67 41.18
CA GLY A 7 10.70 14.26 42.59
C GLY A 7 10.79 15.41 43.60
N GLN A 8 11.06 16.64 43.15
CA GLN A 8 11.18 17.84 43.99
C GLN A 8 9.90 18.69 44.03
N GLN A 9 8.89 18.38 43.21
CA GLN A 9 7.64 19.14 43.22
C GLN A 9 6.75 18.69 44.38
N LYS A 10 6.05 19.65 45.00
CA LYS A 10 5.09 19.39 46.07
C LYS A 10 3.65 19.22 45.58
N GLU A 11 3.37 19.66 44.36
CA GLU A 11 2.03 19.73 43.77
C GLU A 11 1.56 18.40 43.19
N PHE A 12 2.49 17.51 42.84
CA PHE A 12 2.19 16.17 42.35
C PHE A 12 3.26 15.19 42.81
N ARG A 13 2.85 13.94 43.01
CA ARG A 13 3.71 12.84 43.46
C ARG A 13 3.90 11.85 42.31
N THR A 14 5.13 11.45 42.08
CA THR A 14 5.43 10.30 41.20
C THR A 14 5.11 9.00 41.94
N ALA A 15 4.33 8.13 41.32
CA ALA A 15 3.97 6.83 41.87
C ALA A 15 3.86 5.81 40.74
N THR A 16 4.05 4.55 41.08
CA THR A 16 3.76 3.41 40.20
C THR A 16 2.27 3.16 40.12
N VAL A 17 1.83 2.43 39.10
CA VAL A 17 0.42 2.03 38.95
C VAL A 17 -0.04 1.22 40.16
N SER A 18 0.80 0.30 40.68
CA SER A 18 0.46 -0.53 41.84
C SER A 18 0.29 0.26 43.13
N GLU A 19 1.15 1.27 43.39
CA GLU A 19 1.01 2.17 44.54
C GLU A 19 -0.29 2.98 44.44
N MET A 20 -0.56 3.55 43.26
CA MET A 20 -1.78 4.32 43.02
C MET A 20 -3.05 3.49 43.23
N LEU A 21 -3.11 2.26 42.71
CA LEU A 21 -4.26 1.37 42.88
C LEU A 21 -4.46 0.91 44.33
N SER A 22 -3.37 0.81 45.10
CA SER A 22 -3.43 0.43 46.52
C SER A 22 -3.91 1.58 47.41
N GLU A 23 -3.49 2.81 47.11
CA GLU A 23 -3.85 4.00 47.87
C GLU A 23 -5.22 4.58 47.47
N ILE A 24 -5.52 4.54 46.17
CA ILE A 24 -6.73 5.12 45.57
C ILE A 24 -7.42 4.03 44.74
N PRO A 25 -8.26 3.19 45.36
CA PRO A 25 -9.01 2.18 44.62
C PRO A 25 -9.98 2.85 43.63
N PRO A 26 -10.23 2.22 42.47
CA PRO A 26 -11.13 2.78 41.46
C PRO A 26 -12.56 2.97 42.02
N SER A 27 -13.06 4.19 41.99
CA SER A 27 -14.42 4.54 42.46
C SER A 27 -15.48 4.41 41.37
N ASN A 28 -15.07 4.43 40.10
CA ASN A 28 -15.95 4.44 38.95
C ASN A 28 -15.67 3.21 38.09
N THR A 29 -16.73 2.58 37.58
CA THR A 29 -16.64 1.44 36.67
C THR A 29 -17.18 1.86 35.31
N LEU A 30 -16.42 1.60 34.25
CA LEU A 30 -16.92 1.71 32.89
C LEU A 30 -17.79 0.49 32.60
N SER A 31 -19.04 0.70 32.21
CA SER A 31 -19.95 -0.39 31.84
C SER A 31 -19.61 -1.00 30.47
N HIS A 32 -18.88 -0.26 29.63
CA HIS A 32 -18.52 -0.66 28.29
C HIS A 32 -17.24 0.04 27.85
N ILE A 33 -16.39 -0.68 27.11
CA ILE A 33 -15.21 -0.16 26.41
C ILE A 33 -15.36 -0.50 24.94
N HIS A 34 -15.25 0.49 24.07
CA HIS A 34 -15.30 0.30 22.63
C HIS A 34 -14.06 -0.49 22.15
N ALA A 35 -14.25 -1.45 21.26
CA ALA A 35 -13.15 -2.20 20.67
C ALA A 35 -12.39 -1.31 19.68
N GLY A 36 -11.09 -1.11 19.93
CA GLY A 36 -10.23 -0.33 19.06
C GLY A 36 -8.84 -0.19 19.65
N SER A 37 -8.01 0.59 18.99
CA SER A 37 -6.68 0.94 19.48
C SER A 37 -6.57 2.42 19.81
N TRP A 38 -5.46 2.79 20.46
CA TRP A 38 -5.10 4.19 20.68
C TRP A 38 -4.86 4.99 19.38
N ILE A 39 -4.68 4.30 18.24
CA ILE A 39 -4.54 4.91 16.91
C ILE A 39 -5.91 4.85 16.24
N ASN A 40 -6.47 6.00 15.90
CA ASN A 40 -7.73 6.16 15.15
C ASN A 40 -8.97 5.43 15.72
N GLN A 41 -8.88 4.86 16.94
CA GLN A 41 -9.98 4.17 17.64
C GLN A 41 -10.47 2.88 16.96
N ASP A 42 -9.65 2.26 16.12
CA ASP A 42 -9.96 1.01 15.41
C ASP A 42 -8.72 0.08 15.33
N PHE A 43 -8.79 -0.96 14.49
CA PHE A 43 -7.71 -1.94 14.27
C PHE A 43 -7.14 -1.94 12.83
N HIS A 44 -7.39 -0.90 12.02
CA HIS A 44 -7.01 -0.92 10.59
C HIS A 44 -5.49 -1.06 10.40
N ILE A 45 -4.69 -0.59 11.36
CA ILE A 45 -3.23 -0.73 11.34
C ILE A 45 -2.76 -2.20 11.32
N TRP A 46 -3.51 -3.12 11.94
CA TRP A 46 -3.12 -4.53 12.05
C TRP A 46 -4.04 -5.47 11.25
N SER A 47 -5.11 -4.96 10.63
CA SER A 47 -6.13 -5.79 9.98
C SER A 47 -6.89 -5.02 8.91
N GLY A 48 -7.50 -5.72 7.95
CA GLY A 48 -8.30 -5.09 6.89
C GLY A 48 -7.58 -5.04 5.54
N TYR A 49 -6.26 -4.98 5.53
CA TYR A 49 -5.45 -5.05 4.30
C TYR A 49 -5.23 -6.50 3.82
N PRO A 50 -5.09 -6.77 2.51
CA PRO A 50 -4.98 -8.14 1.99
C PRO A 50 -3.82 -8.94 2.57
N ALA A 51 -2.65 -8.32 2.71
CA ALA A 51 -1.46 -8.95 3.28
C ALA A 51 -1.70 -9.30 4.76
N ALA A 52 -2.24 -8.35 5.55
CA ALA A 52 -2.57 -8.57 6.95
C ALA A 52 -3.65 -9.67 7.11
N ASN A 53 -4.70 -9.65 6.29
CA ASN A 53 -5.76 -10.66 6.30
C ASN A 53 -5.23 -12.04 5.89
N SER A 54 -4.30 -12.11 4.94
CA SER A 54 -3.64 -13.35 4.53
C SER A 54 -2.78 -13.93 5.66
N ALA A 55 -2.01 -13.06 6.35
CA ALA A 55 -1.24 -13.44 7.52
C ALA A 55 -2.14 -13.93 8.66
N TRP A 56 -3.24 -13.23 8.95
CA TRP A 56 -4.22 -13.66 9.96
C TRP A 56 -4.84 -15.00 9.59
N GLY A 57 -5.16 -15.21 8.31
CA GLY A 57 -5.68 -16.47 7.80
C GLY A 57 -4.70 -17.65 7.93
N LEU A 58 -3.39 -17.40 7.77
CA LEU A 58 -2.34 -18.41 8.01
C LEU A 58 -2.19 -18.73 9.50
N LEU A 59 -2.14 -17.70 10.34
CA LEU A 59 -2.03 -17.84 11.80
C LEU A 59 -3.26 -18.56 12.39
N ASN A 60 -4.46 -18.16 11.98
CA ASN A 60 -5.71 -18.81 12.42
C ASN A 60 -5.77 -20.28 11.99
N ARG A 61 -5.32 -20.59 10.77
CA ARG A 61 -5.21 -21.99 10.30
C ARG A 61 -4.21 -22.79 11.12
N ALA A 62 -3.07 -22.21 11.50
CA ALA A 62 -2.10 -22.87 12.37
C ALA A 62 -2.68 -23.12 13.78
N ARG A 63 -3.41 -22.14 14.34
CA ARG A 63 -4.04 -22.31 15.66
C ARG A 63 -5.19 -23.31 15.66
N GLN A 64 -5.92 -23.47 14.56
CA GLN A 64 -7.15 -24.29 14.47
C GLN A 64 -8.17 -24.04 15.60
N GLY A 65 -8.13 -22.86 16.22
CA GLY A 65 -8.95 -22.55 17.41
C GLY A 65 -8.48 -23.21 18.72
N GLU A 66 -7.35 -23.93 18.73
CA GLU A 66 -6.76 -24.49 19.95
C GLU A 66 -6.35 -23.37 20.92
N LYS A 67 -6.49 -23.63 22.22
CA LYS A 67 -5.95 -22.73 23.25
C LYS A 67 -4.45 -22.92 23.37
N ILE A 68 -3.75 -21.87 23.78
CA ILE A 68 -2.28 -21.93 23.86
C ILE A 68 -1.79 -22.89 24.96
N GLU A 69 -2.66 -23.17 25.93
CA GLU A 69 -2.44 -24.15 27.00
C GLU A 69 -2.51 -25.59 26.49
N ASP A 70 -3.23 -25.85 25.41
CA ASP A 70 -3.45 -27.20 24.87
C ASP A 70 -2.26 -27.68 24.03
N ILE A 71 -1.40 -26.75 23.58
CA ILE A 71 -0.17 -27.05 22.84
C ILE A 71 0.87 -27.65 23.79
N LYS A 72 1.06 -28.97 23.69
CA LYS A 72 1.94 -29.76 24.57
C LYS A 72 3.43 -29.56 24.29
N ASN A 73 3.81 -29.35 23.04
CA ASN A 73 5.21 -29.20 22.67
C ASN A 73 5.67 -27.75 23.00
N PRO A 74 6.63 -27.57 23.94
CA PRO A 74 7.05 -26.23 24.38
C PRO A 74 7.71 -25.42 23.26
N GLU A 75 8.41 -26.07 22.34
CA GLU A 75 9.03 -25.38 21.19
C GLU A 75 7.98 -24.98 20.15
N ALA A 76 6.95 -25.82 19.93
CA ALA A 76 5.81 -25.45 19.09
C ALA A 76 5.09 -24.25 19.72
N LYS A 77 4.82 -24.30 21.03
CA LYS A 77 4.22 -23.21 21.79
C LYS A 77 4.99 -21.90 21.65
N LYS A 78 6.33 -21.96 21.77
CA LYS A 78 7.19 -20.80 21.57
C LYS A 78 7.12 -20.26 20.14
N SER A 79 7.10 -21.14 19.15
CA SER A 79 7.03 -20.77 17.74
C SER A 79 5.72 -20.04 17.40
N ILE A 80 4.58 -20.58 17.83
CA ILE A 80 3.28 -19.94 17.55
C ILE A 80 3.10 -18.63 18.32
N LEU A 81 3.57 -18.55 19.57
CA LEU A 81 3.58 -17.30 20.34
C LEU A 81 4.46 -16.23 19.67
N ALA A 82 5.57 -16.62 19.06
CA ALA A 82 6.39 -15.70 18.27
C ALA A 82 5.63 -15.21 17.03
N ALA A 83 4.88 -16.08 16.34
CA ALA A 83 4.05 -15.71 15.20
C ALA A 83 2.84 -14.82 15.58
N GLU A 84 2.41 -14.83 16.84
CA GLU A 84 1.31 -13.98 17.36
C GLU A 84 1.75 -12.54 17.69
N GLY A 85 3.02 -12.19 17.48
CA GLY A 85 3.51 -10.82 17.65
C GLY A 85 2.77 -9.82 16.76
N SER A 86 2.26 -8.74 17.34
CA SER A 86 1.50 -7.73 16.57
C SER A 86 2.38 -6.97 15.57
N ASP A 87 3.69 -6.93 15.77
CA ASP A 87 4.67 -6.32 14.85
C ASP A 87 4.56 -6.90 13.44
N TRP A 88 4.33 -8.20 13.27
CA TRP A 88 4.16 -8.79 11.93
C TRP A 88 3.03 -8.10 11.16
N PHE A 89 1.90 -7.92 11.84
CA PHE A 89 0.69 -7.30 11.28
C PHE A 89 0.83 -5.80 11.07
N TRP A 90 1.66 -5.13 11.86
CA TRP A 90 2.04 -3.75 11.64
C TRP A 90 2.80 -3.58 10.31
N TRP A 91 3.74 -4.48 9.99
CA TRP A 91 4.51 -4.43 8.73
C TRP A 91 3.72 -4.85 7.49
N TYR A 92 2.59 -5.54 7.65
CA TYR A 92 1.69 -5.86 6.52
C TYR A 92 0.72 -4.73 6.16
N SER A 93 0.75 -3.60 6.88
CA SER A 93 0.03 -2.38 6.53
C SER A 93 0.75 -1.62 5.41
N PRO A 94 0.04 -1.04 4.42
CA PRO A 94 0.66 -0.19 3.40
C PRO A 94 1.23 1.11 3.97
N GLU A 95 0.79 1.52 5.16
CA GLU A 95 1.21 2.77 5.81
C GLU A 95 2.57 2.65 6.50
N HIS A 96 3.06 1.43 6.73
CA HIS A 96 4.24 1.16 7.54
C HIS A 96 5.22 0.24 6.80
N SER A 97 6.51 0.49 6.99
CA SER A 97 7.56 -0.38 6.46
C SER A 97 8.71 -0.46 7.44
N SER A 98 9.24 -1.68 7.59
CA SER A 98 10.47 -1.95 8.33
C SER A 98 11.74 -1.66 7.50
N GLY A 99 11.59 -1.43 6.19
CA GLY A 99 12.67 -1.42 5.21
C GLY A 99 13.25 -2.81 4.89
N ARG A 100 12.68 -3.87 5.48
CA ARG A 100 13.08 -5.29 5.31
C ARG A 100 11.86 -6.22 5.31
N ASP A 101 10.74 -5.76 4.73
CA ASP A 101 9.44 -6.40 4.90
C ASP A 101 9.42 -7.86 4.39
N GLU A 102 10.22 -8.20 3.37
CA GLU A 102 10.41 -9.58 2.90
C GLU A 102 11.12 -10.49 3.93
N GLU A 103 12.09 -9.96 4.69
CA GLU A 103 12.77 -10.70 5.76
C GLU A 103 11.79 -10.94 6.92
N PHE A 104 10.99 -9.93 7.28
CA PHE A 104 9.95 -10.07 8.30
C PHE A 104 8.87 -11.07 7.88
N ASP A 105 8.43 -11.04 6.62
CA ASP A 105 7.51 -12.03 6.04
C ASP A 105 8.08 -13.45 6.11
N ALA A 106 9.34 -13.63 5.69
CA ALA A 106 10.01 -14.92 5.76
C ALA A 106 10.13 -15.44 7.21
N LEU A 107 10.46 -14.57 8.17
CA LEU A 107 10.54 -14.93 9.59
C LEU A 107 9.18 -15.31 10.17
N PHE A 108 8.13 -14.54 9.86
CA PHE A 108 6.76 -14.87 10.27
C PHE A 108 6.35 -16.25 9.74
N ARG A 109 6.53 -16.50 8.44
CA ARG A 109 6.21 -17.80 7.82
C ARG A 109 7.05 -18.94 8.39
N LEU A 110 8.33 -18.69 8.70
CA LEU A 110 9.20 -19.66 9.36
C LEU A 110 8.68 -20.08 10.75
N PHE A 111 8.13 -19.15 11.54
CA PHE A 111 7.53 -19.51 12.83
C PHE A 111 6.30 -20.41 12.67
N LEU A 112 5.46 -20.16 11.65
CA LEU A 112 4.33 -21.02 11.35
C LEU A 112 4.78 -22.40 10.83
N SER A 113 5.75 -22.45 9.93
CA SER A 113 6.33 -23.72 9.42
C SER A 113 6.92 -24.55 10.57
N ASN A 114 7.67 -23.91 11.47
CA ASN A 114 8.20 -24.58 12.65
C ASN A 114 7.08 -25.12 13.55
N PHE A 115 5.98 -24.39 13.71
CA PHE A 115 4.84 -24.87 14.49
C PHE A 115 4.24 -26.16 13.90
N TYR A 116 3.89 -26.16 12.60
CA TYR A 116 3.35 -27.35 11.93
C TYR A 116 4.31 -28.55 12.03
N ARG A 117 5.59 -28.33 11.72
CA ARG A 117 6.61 -29.38 11.80
C ARG A 117 6.76 -29.96 13.20
N LEU A 118 6.72 -29.13 14.24
CA LEU A 118 6.85 -29.56 15.63
C LEU A 118 5.60 -30.25 16.18
N GLN A 119 4.44 -30.02 15.58
CA GLN A 119 3.19 -30.74 15.85
C GLN A 119 3.06 -32.02 15.03
N GLY A 120 3.91 -32.22 14.02
CA GLY A 120 3.82 -33.36 13.09
C GLY A 120 2.69 -33.20 12.07
N GLU A 121 2.25 -31.96 11.83
CA GLU A 121 1.24 -31.61 10.85
C GLU A 121 1.85 -31.23 9.49
N VAL A 122 1.03 -31.29 8.44
CA VAL A 122 1.45 -30.92 7.08
C VAL A 122 1.30 -29.40 6.90
N GLU A 123 2.36 -28.76 6.44
CA GLU A 123 2.35 -27.33 6.10
C GLU A 123 1.41 -27.06 4.91
N PRO A 124 0.55 -26.03 4.98
CA PRO A 124 -0.28 -25.67 3.85
C PRO A 124 0.58 -25.05 2.73
N GLU A 125 0.32 -25.41 1.48
CA GLU A 125 1.15 -25.01 0.32
C GLU A 125 1.33 -23.49 0.20
N ASN A 126 0.28 -22.72 0.52
CA ASN A 126 0.31 -21.27 0.46
C ASN A 126 1.16 -20.61 1.58
N LEU A 127 1.69 -21.38 2.55
CA LEU A 127 2.63 -20.90 3.55
C LEU A 127 4.03 -20.63 2.97
N HIS A 128 4.37 -21.26 1.84
CA HIS A 128 5.65 -21.04 1.17
C HIS A 128 5.63 -19.85 0.20
N GLN A 129 4.45 -19.29 -0.05
CA GLN A 129 4.26 -18.09 -0.87
C GLN A 129 4.46 -16.85 0.00
N SER A 130 5.19 -15.87 -0.51
CA SER A 130 5.44 -14.62 0.22
C SER A 130 4.15 -13.81 0.38
N ILE A 131 3.86 -13.35 1.59
CA ILE A 131 2.66 -12.56 1.87
C ILE A 131 2.83 -11.13 1.37
N THR A 132 4.05 -10.57 1.44
CA THR A 132 4.36 -9.24 0.90
C THR A 132 4.26 -9.19 -0.62
N SER A 133 4.40 -10.33 -1.31
CA SER A 133 4.18 -10.40 -2.76
C SER A 133 2.72 -10.17 -3.20
N ILE A 134 1.79 -10.10 -2.24
CA ILE A 134 0.36 -9.84 -2.43
C ILE A 134 0.06 -8.31 -2.44
N GLN A 135 1.06 -7.43 -2.24
CA GLN A 135 0.90 -5.96 -2.18
C GLN A 135 0.93 -5.24 -3.55
N GLU A 136 0.47 -5.83 -4.66
CA GLU A 136 0.13 -5.06 -5.87
C GLU A 136 -1.41 -4.98 -5.95
N GLU A 137 -2.04 -4.11 -5.15
CA GLU A 137 -3.46 -3.82 -5.30
C GLU A 137 -3.66 -2.86 -6.48
N VAL A 138 -4.11 -3.43 -7.60
CA VAL A 138 -4.76 -2.67 -8.67
C VAL A 138 -6.25 -2.67 -8.36
N CYS A 139 -6.76 -1.56 -7.87
CA CYS A 139 -8.19 -1.31 -7.92
C CYS A 139 -8.51 -0.85 -9.34
N PHE A 140 -9.36 -1.58 -10.07
CA PHE A 140 -9.83 -1.14 -11.37
C PHE A 140 -10.94 -0.10 -11.22
N PRO A 141 -11.08 0.85 -12.17
CA PRO A 141 -12.13 1.85 -12.10
C PRO A 141 -13.50 1.18 -12.09
N ASN A 142 -14.43 1.73 -11.31
CA ASN A 142 -15.77 1.18 -11.14
C ASN A 142 -16.84 2.02 -11.87
N ASN A 143 -16.46 3.16 -12.42
CA ASN A 143 -17.29 4.02 -13.26
C ASN A 143 -16.39 4.79 -14.24
N PRO A 144 -16.94 5.26 -15.39
CA PRO A 144 -16.25 6.24 -16.21
C PRO A 144 -15.93 7.52 -15.43
N ILE A 145 -14.79 8.14 -15.74
CA ILE A 145 -14.39 9.44 -15.17
C ILE A 145 -14.06 10.42 -16.29
N THR A 146 -14.29 11.71 -16.04
CA THR A 146 -13.93 12.82 -16.94
C THR A 146 -13.44 13.99 -16.08
N PRO A 147 -12.27 13.89 -15.42
CA PRO A 147 -11.74 14.93 -14.56
C PRO A 147 -11.32 16.17 -15.38
N GLU A 148 -11.34 17.33 -14.74
CA GLU A 148 -10.71 18.54 -15.27
C GLU A 148 -9.19 18.44 -15.05
N ILE A 149 -8.39 18.73 -16.09
CA ILE A 149 -6.93 18.59 -16.01
C ILE A 149 -6.32 19.92 -15.59
N ASP A 150 -6.33 20.19 -14.29
CA ASP A 150 -5.85 21.44 -13.70
C ASP A 150 -4.66 21.25 -12.74
N GLY A 151 -4.30 20.01 -12.43
CA GLY A 151 -3.20 19.64 -11.53
C GLY A 151 -3.59 19.62 -10.05
N LYS A 152 -4.89 19.64 -9.73
CA LYS A 152 -5.45 19.63 -8.38
C LYS A 152 -6.60 18.64 -8.31
N GLU A 153 -6.85 18.13 -7.11
CA GLU A 153 -8.15 17.53 -6.80
C GLU A 153 -9.12 18.68 -6.48
N THR A 154 -9.72 19.25 -7.52
CA THR A 154 -10.57 20.44 -7.41
C THR A 154 -11.92 20.08 -6.81
N THR A 155 -12.44 18.88 -7.13
CA THR A 155 -13.57 18.29 -6.42
C THR A 155 -13.30 16.86 -6.01
N TYR A 156 -13.80 16.48 -4.83
CA TYR A 156 -13.73 15.11 -4.30
C TYR A 156 -14.27 14.04 -5.28
N PHE A 157 -15.17 14.43 -6.20
CA PHE A 157 -15.88 13.50 -7.08
C PHE A 157 -15.14 13.19 -8.39
N GLU A 158 -14.17 14.02 -8.81
CA GLU A 158 -13.48 13.90 -10.10
C GLU A 158 -12.80 12.53 -10.30
N TRP A 159 -12.22 11.99 -9.22
CA TRP A 159 -11.48 10.73 -9.24
C TRP A 159 -12.18 9.61 -8.46
N LEU A 160 -13.42 9.81 -7.98
CA LEU A 160 -14.11 8.84 -7.12
C LEU A 160 -14.37 7.49 -7.81
N GLY A 161 -14.60 7.50 -9.12
CA GLY A 161 -14.80 6.29 -9.92
C GLY A 161 -13.49 5.65 -10.41
N ALA A 162 -12.34 6.28 -10.16
CA ALA A 162 -11.06 5.89 -10.71
C ALA A 162 -10.53 4.61 -10.06
N GLY A 163 -9.81 3.84 -10.88
CA GLY A 163 -8.92 2.82 -10.39
C GLY A 163 -7.66 3.46 -9.81
N HIS A 164 -6.96 2.71 -8.98
CA HIS A 164 -5.67 3.13 -8.47
C HIS A 164 -4.75 1.95 -8.28
N PHE A 165 -3.48 2.22 -8.51
CA PHE A 165 -2.38 1.37 -8.13
C PHE A 165 -1.70 2.01 -6.92
N LEU A 166 -1.78 1.32 -5.78
CA LEU A 166 -0.98 1.64 -4.61
C LEU A 166 0.32 0.87 -4.70
N ARG A 167 1.43 1.60 -4.56
CA ARG A 167 2.74 0.97 -4.50
C ARG A 167 2.83 0.09 -3.26
N GLY A 168 2.95 -1.22 -3.45
CA GLY A 168 3.43 -2.12 -2.42
C GLY A 168 4.87 -1.82 -2.04
N VAL A 169 5.24 -2.01 -0.79
CA VAL A 169 6.59 -1.73 -0.32
C VAL A 169 7.55 -2.82 -0.81
N LEU A 170 8.01 -2.69 -2.06
CA LEU A 170 9.05 -3.52 -2.63
C LEU A 170 10.42 -2.95 -2.21
N ALA A 171 10.94 -3.44 -1.09
CA ALA A 171 12.33 -3.24 -0.68
C ALA A 171 13.15 -4.49 -1.07
N GLY A 172 13.34 -4.70 -2.37
CA GLY A 172 14.30 -5.68 -2.86
C GLY A 172 15.75 -5.22 -2.60
N THR A 173 16.66 -6.16 -2.34
CA THR A 173 18.07 -5.92 -1.99
C THR A 173 18.96 -5.48 -3.17
N MET A 174 18.39 -5.05 -4.30
CA MET A 174 19.13 -4.48 -5.43
C MET A 174 18.46 -3.16 -5.84
N HIS A 175 19.03 -2.06 -5.37
CA HIS A 175 18.57 -0.67 -5.51
C HIS A 175 17.22 -0.38 -4.83
N PRO A 176 17.16 0.53 -3.82
CA PRO A 176 15.92 1.17 -3.47
C PRO A 176 15.40 1.87 -4.73
N SER A 177 14.29 1.41 -5.30
CA SER A 177 13.60 2.14 -6.36
C SER A 177 13.22 3.50 -5.79
N ALA A 178 13.69 4.57 -6.41
CA ALA A 178 13.48 5.94 -5.93
C ALA A 178 11.97 6.14 -5.67
N LYS A 179 11.60 6.66 -4.50
CA LYS A 179 10.20 6.89 -4.14
C LYS A 179 9.71 8.13 -4.87
N ILE A 180 9.29 7.99 -6.14
CA ILE A 180 8.95 9.14 -6.97
C ILE A 180 7.44 9.38 -7.06
N ILE A 181 6.65 8.31 -7.20
CA ILE A 181 5.17 8.38 -7.21
C ILE A 181 4.64 7.52 -6.07
N ARG A 182 3.77 8.08 -5.23
CA ARG A 182 3.12 7.35 -4.14
C ARG A 182 1.95 6.51 -4.66
N THR A 183 1.10 7.14 -5.48
CA THR A 183 -0.13 6.52 -5.99
C THR A 183 -0.32 6.89 -7.46
N LEU A 184 -0.65 5.89 -8.27
CA LEU A 184 -1.08 6.09 -9.66
C LEU A 184 -2.58 5.85 -9.73
N TYR A 185 -3.36 6.90 -9.95
CA TYR A 185 -4.77 6.78 -10.29
C TYR A 185 -4.93 6.70 -11.80
N PHE A 186 -5.91 5.93 -12.25
CA PHE A 186 -6.25 5.81 -13.66
C PHE A 186 -7.75 5.59 -13.83
N GLY A 187 -8.29 6.03 -14.95
CA GLY A 187 -9.68 5.82 -15.34
C GLY A 187 -9.91 6.36 -16.73
N TRP A 188 -11.09 6.18 -17.30
CA TRP A 188 -11.31 6.58 -18.68
C TRP A 188 -12.78 6.92 -18.94
N ASP A 189 -12.99 7.69 -20.01
CA ASP A 189 -14.27 7.77 -20.70
C ASP A 189 -14.15 7.19 -22.11
N GLU A 190 -15.12 7.50 -22.97
CA GLU A 190 -15.16 7.04 -24.36
C GLU A 190 -13.99 7.58 -25.21
N ASN A 191 -13.43 8.73 -24.84
CA ASN A 191 -12.48 9.48 -25.66
C ASN A 191 -11.07 9.45 -25.09
N ASN A 192 -10.92 9.44 -23.77
CA ASN A 192 -9.63 9.62 -23.10
C ASN A 192 -9.38 8.61 -21.97
N LEU A 193 -8.10 8.25 -21.84
CA LEU A 193 -7.51 7.69 -20.63
C LEU A 193 -7.02 8.83 -19.75
N TYR A 194 -7.43 8.83 -18.50
CA TYR A 194 -7.02 9.78 -17.48
C TYR A 194 -6.03 9.13 -16.52
N LEU A 195 -4.97 9.85 -16.18
CA LEU A 195 -3.97 9.44 -15.21
C LEU A 195 -3.75 10.55 -14.19
N ARG A 196 -3.65 10.19 -12.91
CA ARG A 196 -3.19 11.09 -11.85
C ARG A 196 -2.01 10.46 -11.13
N LEU A 197 -0.90 11.18 -11.10
CA LEU A 197 0.31 10.79 -10.38
C LEU A 197 0.41 11.65 -9.13
N ASP A 198 0.37 11.01 -7.97
CA ASP A 198 0.65 11.66 -6.69
C ASP A 198 2.16 11.56 -6.44
N PRO A 199 2.94 12.65 -6.60
CA PRO A 199 4.37 12.60 -6.33
C PRO A 199 4.66 12.38 -4.83
N ASP A 200 5.73 11.67 -4.52
CA ASP A 200 6.26 11.59 -3.16
C ASP A 200 6.86 12.96 -2.76
N PRO A 201 6.83 13.39 -1.48
CA PRO A 201 7.47 14.63 -1.06
C PRO A 201 8.93 14.78 -1.48
N SER A 202 9.67 13.68 -1.60
CA SER A 202 11.07 13.69 -2.07
C SER A 202 11.24 14.02 -3.56
N PHE A 203 10.17 13.95 -4.36
CA PHE A 203 10.16 14.35 -5.76
C PHE A 203 10.48 15.83 -5.99
N ALA A 204 10.11 16.70 -5.04
CA ALA A 204 10.27 18.16 -5.19
C ALA A 204 11.72 18.64 -5.14
N ASP A 205 12.60 17.86 -4.50
CA ASP A 205 14.00 18.23 -4.24
C ASP A 205 14.98 17.63 -5.27
N GLU A 206 14.49 16.94 -6.31
CA GLU A 206 15.31 16.23 -7.29
C GLU A 206 15.08 16.69 -8.74
N ASP A 207 16.15 16.61 -9.55
CA ASP A 207 16.20 17.11 -10.94
C ASP A 207 16.36 15.99 -11.99
N GLY A 208 15.88 16.29 -13.20
CA GLY A 208 16.18 15.51 -14.40
C GLY A 208 15.35 14.24 -14.57
N PHE A 209 14.12 14.23 -14.06
CA PHE A 209 13.21 13.09 -14.25
C PHE A 209 12.57 13.11 -15.63
N THR A 210 12.43 11.93 -16.22
CA THR A 210 11.65 11.67 -17.41
C THR A 210 10.59 10.64 -17.06
N PHE A 211 9.34 11.05 -17.08
CA PHE A 211 8.19 10.16 -16.95
C PHE A 211 7.84 9.61 -18.33
N CYS A 212 7.50 8.34 -18.36
CA CYS A 212 7.31 7.61 -19.59
C CYS A 212 6.03 6.75 -19.50
N LEU A 213 5.04 7.10 -20.32
CA LEU A 213 3.82 6.34 -20.50
C LEU A 213 4.10 5.26 -21.54
N ASP A 214 4.13 4.00 -21.12
CA ASP A 214 4.41 2.85 -21.97
C ASP A 214 3.15 2.00 -22.16
N PHE A 215 2.67 1.96 -23.40
CA PHE A 215 1.51 1.16 -23.82
C PHE A 215 1.93 -0.13 -24.55
N GLY A 216 3.21 -0.50 -24.47
CA GLY A 216 3.80 -1.66 -25.12
C GLY A 216 3.95 -1.51 -26.64
N SER A 217 4.61 -2.49 -27.26
CA SER A 217 4.83 -2.55 -28.72
C SER A 217 5.42 -1.26 -29.32
N GLY A 218 6.28 -0.56 -28.57
CA GLY A 218 6.92 0.69 -28.99
C GLY A 218 6.03 1.94 -28.89
N ARG A 219 4.79 1.84 -28.42
CA ARG A 219 3.90 2.98 -28.15
C ARG A 219 4.27 3.61 -26.83
N ARG A 220 5.13 4.61 -26.91
CA ARG A 220 5.75 5.21 -25.74
C ARG A 220 5.79 6.72 -25.89
N TRP A 221 5.30 7.42 -24.87
CA TRP A 221 5.40 8.86 -24.78
C TRP A 221 6.08 9.26 -23.49
N SER A 222 6.78 10.40 -23.50
CA SER A 222 7.51 10.86 -22.33
C SER A 222 7.42 12.35 -22.14
N PHE A 223 7.38 12.78 -20.90
CA PHE A 223 7.48 14.18 -20.49
C PHE A 223 8.54 14.32 -19.39
N LYS A 224 9.10 15.51 -19.23
CA LYS A 224 10.21 15.77 -18.31
C LYS A 224 9.73 16.60 -17.12
N ALA A 225 10.39 16.41 -15.99
CA ALA A 225 10.25 17.27 -14.82
C ALA A 225 11.62 17.71 -14.30
N GLU A 226 11.71 18.98 -13.91
CA GLU A 226 12.86 19.64 -13.28
C GLU A 226 12.38 20.37 -12.02
N ASN A 227 13.12 20.25 -10.91
CA ASN A 227 12.77 20.79 -9.59
C ASN A 227 11.31 20.50 -9.22
N GLY A 228 10.90 19.23 -9.34
CA GLY A 228 9.54 18.79 -9.07
C GLY A 228 8.46 19.36 -10.01
N THR A 229 8.82 20.06 -11.09
CA THR A 229 7.86 20.73 -12.00
C THR A 229 7.96 20.17 -13.40
N ILE A 230 6.83 19.85 -14.02
CA ILE A 230 6.76 19.40 -15.41
C ILE A 230 7.21 20.51 -16.33
N ILE A 231 8.14 20.17 -17.21
CA ILE A 231 8.61 21.07 -18.25
C ILE A 231 7.55 21.11 -19.35
N PRO A 232 7.07 22.30 -19.75
CA PRO A 232 6.16 22.43 -20.88
C PRO A 232 6.74 21.79 -22.14
N GLY A 233 5.91 21.03 -22.85
CA GLY A 233 6.28 20.37 -24.08
C GLY A 233 5.09 20.23 -25.01
N SER A 234 5.36 19.82 -26.26
CA SER A 234 4.31 19.46 -27.20
C SER A 234 4.04 17.98 -27.09
N TYR A 235 2.86 17.63 -26.58
CA TYR A 235 2.41 16.27 -26.38
C TYR A 235 1.08 16.05 -27.10
N PRO A 236 0.78 14.82 -27.54
CA PRO A 236 -0.53 14.48 -28.11
C PRO A 236 -1.63 14.33 -27.03
N PHE A 237 -1.32 14.67 -25.77
CA PHE A 237 -2.20 14.60 -24.62
C PHE A 237 -2.13 15.91 -23.83
N ALA A 238 -3.18 16.20 -23.06
CA ALA A 238 -3.16 17.31 -22.12
C ALA A 238 -2.47 16.88 -20.82
N ILE A 239 -1.71 17.78 -20.22
CA ILE A 239 -1.01 17.57 -18.96
C ILE A 239 -1.04 18.85 -18.12
N SER A 240 -1.31 18.74 -16.83
CA SER A 240 -1.25 19.85 -15.88
C SER A 240 -0.62 19.42 -14.56
N GLN A 241 -0.08 20.40 -13.83
CA GLN A 241 0.49 20.20 -12.51
C GLN A 241 0.27 21.41 -11.59
N ASP A 242 -0.22 21.14 -10.39
CA ASP A 242 -0.12 22.04 -9.23
C ASP A 242 0.34 21.24 -8.00
N LYS A 243 -0.57 20.47 -7.39
CA LYS A 243 -0.25 19.56 -6.27
C LYS A 243 -0.03 18.12 -6.72
N ILE A 244 -0.70 17.74 -7.79
CA ILE A 244 -0.65 16.43 -8.43
C ILE A 244 -0.33 16.62 -9.90
N ILE A 245 0.08 15.54 -10.57
CA ILE A 245 0.26 15.53 -12.02
C ILE A 245 -0.95 14.85 -12.64
N GLU A 246 -1.64 15.54 -13.55
CA GLU A 246 -2.81 15.02 -14.24
C GLU A 246 -2.59 14.96 -15.75
N ILE A 247 -3.05 13.88 -16.37
CA ILE A 247 -2.90 13.63 -17.81
C ILE A 247 -4.24 13.19 -18.40
N SER A 248 -4.62 13.78 -19.52
CA SER A 248 -5.72 13.30 -20.38
C SER A 248 -5.15 12.84 -21.71
N PHE A 249 -5.02 11.52 -21.87
CA PHE A 249 -4.47 10.85 -23.03
C PHE A 249 -5.57 10.37 -23.98
N PRO A 250 -5.70 10.92 -25.19
CA PRO A 250 -6.76 10.50 -26.12
C PRO A 250 -6.53 9.08 -26.65
N TRP A 251 -7.53 8.21 -26.55
CA TRP A 251 -7.43 6.80 -26.99
C TRP A 251 -7.03 6.66 -28.46
N LYS A 252 -7.48 7.59 -29.31
CA LYS A 252 -7.16 7.64 -30.74
C LYS A 252 -5.65 7.68 -31.03
N GLU A 253 -4.84 8.22 -30.12
CA GLU A 253 -3.38 8.33 -30.29
C GLU A 253 -2.68 6.98 -30.23
N LEU A 254 -3.34 5.95 -29.65
CA LEU A 254 -2.82 4.58 -29.68
C LEU A 254 -2.94 3.93 -31.06
N GLY A 255 -3.86 4.40 -31.90
CA GLY A 255 -4.13 3.83 -33.22
C GLY A 255 -4.57 2.36 -33.16
N LEU A 256 -5.32 1.98 -32.12
CA LEU A 256 -5.80 0.62 -31.88
C LEU A 256 -7.32 0.55 -31.92
N PRO A 257 -7.91 -0.55 -32.41
CA PRO A 257 -9.35 -0.71 -32.45
C PRO A 257 -9.91 -0.95 -31.03
N PRO A 258 -11.19 -0.60 -30.78
CA PRO A 258 -11.89 -0.96 -29.56
C PRO A 258 -11.81 -2.46 -29.21
N GLY A 259 -11.80 -2.77 -27.92
CA GLY A 259 -11.69 -4.14 -27.40
C GLY A 259 -10.27 -4.70 -27.39
N THR A 260 -9.28 -3.95 -27.89
CA THR A 260 -7.87 -4.37 -27.84
C THR A 260 -7.35 -4.30 -26.41
N GLU A 261 -6.87 -5.43 -25.87
CA GLU A 261 -6.10 -5.46 -24.64
C GLU A 261 -4.69 -4.92 -24.87
N ILE A 262 -4.25 -3.99 -24.02
CA ILE A 262 -2.92 -3.40 -24.04
C ILE A 262 -2.28 -3.45 -22.66
N PRO A 263 -0.97 -3.73 -22.57
CA PRO A 263 -0.23 -3.48 -21.35
C PRO A 263 -0.02 -1.97 -21.18
N PHE A 264 -0.05 -1.50 -19.95
CA PHE A 264 0.21 -0.11 -19.61
C PHE A 264 1.12 -0.03 -18.39
N ALA A 265 2.13 0.83 -18.44
CA ALA A 265 2.98 1.16 -17.30
C ALA A 265 3.42 2.62 -17.36
N VAL A 266 3.67 3.19 -16.19
CA VAL A 266 4.38 4.46 -16.03
C VAL A 266 5.79 4.15 -15.56
N GLU A 267 6.80 4.49 -16.36
CA GLU A 267 8.22 4.40 -15.99
C GLU A 267 8.74 5.79 -15.59
N VAL A 268 9.58 5.87 -14.57
CA VAL A 268 10.31 7.08 -14.21
C VAL A 268 11.80 6.84 -14.40
N ARG A 269 12.44 7.71 -15.17
CA ARG A 269 13.84 7.59 -15.59
C ARG A 269 14.65 8.82 -15.25
N ARG A 270 15.96 8.66 -15.06
CA ARG A 270 16.95 9.76 -14.98
C ARG A 270 18.18 9.38 -15.78
N ASN A 271 18.60 10.24 -16.71
CA ASN A 271 19.74 9.98 -17.61
C ASN A 271 19.67 8.59 -18.29
N GLU A 272 18.51 8.23 -18.85
CA GLU A 272 18.20 6.91 -19.44
C GLU A 272 18.12 5.71 -18.48
N HIS A 273 18.48 5.87 -17.20
CA HIS A 273 18.33 4.82 -16.19
C HIS A 273 16.90 4.76 -15.66
N LEU A 274 16.31 3.56 -15.64
CA LEU A 274 15.03 3.30 -14.98
C LEU A 274 15.21 3.40 -13.46
N LEU A 275 14.50 4.34 -12.84
CA LEU A 275 14.49 4.55 -11.40
C LEU A 275 13.29 3.90 -10.73
N ASP A 276 12.13 3.94 -11.40
CA ASP A 276 10.90 3.36 -10.88
C ASP A 276 9.91 2.99 -11.98
N ARG A 277 8.94 2.13 -11.68
CA ARG A 277 7.93 1.64 -12.62
C ARG A 277 6.62 1.29 -11.91
N TYR A 278 5.50 1.66 -12.52
CA TYR A 278 4.16 1.48 -11.97
C TYR A 278 3.26 0.80 -13.01
N PRO A 279 2.78 -0.43 -12.78
CA PRO A 279 3.13 -1.35 -11.68
C PRO A 279 4.57 -1.91 -11.79
N GLN A 280 5.15 -2.41 -10.71
CA GLN A 280 6.55 -2.85 -10.69
C GLN A 280 6.79 -4.15 -11.47
N ARG A 281 5.88 -5.13 -11.41
CA ARG A 281 6.02 -6.42 -12.09
C ARG A 281 5.35 -6.46 -13.46
N ALA A 282 4.03 -6.66 -13.49
CA ALA A 282 3.24 -6.76 -14.70
C ALA A 282 2.55 -5.43 -15.01
N GLY A 283 2.54 -5.00 -16.27
CA GLY A 283 1.80 -3.80 -16.66
C GLY A 283 0.30 -3.95 -16.38
N LEU A 284 -0.39 -2.85 -16.09
CA LEU A 284 -1.84 -2.80 -16.06
C LEU A 284 -2.37 -3.28 -17.41
N LYS A 285 -3.35 -4.19 -17.41
CA LYS A 285 -4.06 -4.53 -18.65
C LYS A 285 -5.22 -3.56 -18.81
N LEU A 286 -5.11 -2.68 -19.78
CA LEU A 286 -6.19 -1.80 -20.19
C LEU A 286 -6.87 -2.38 -21.43
N ILE A 287 -8.15 -2.09 -21.60
CA ILE A 287 -8.91 -2.43 -22.81
C ILE A 287 -9.28 -1.11 -23.47
N VAL A 288 -8.95 -0.95 -24.76
CA VAL A 288 -9.37 0.23 -25.52
C VAL A 288 -10.89 0.27 -25.54
N PRO A 289 -11.55 1.33 -25.03
CA PRO A 289 -13.01 1.36 -24.90
C PRO A 289 -13.70 1.32 -26.26
N GLY A 290 -14.82 0.59 -26.32
CA GLY A 290 -15.75 0.55 -27.45
C GLY A 290 -17.07 1.26 -27.16
N GLU A 291 -18.04 1.12 -28.06
CA GLU A 291 -19.39 1.72 -27.87
C GLU A 291 -20.09 1.19 -26.61
N ASP A 292 -19.72 0.00 -26.14
CA ASP A 292 -20.19 -0.69 -24.94
C ASP A 292 -19.34 -0.41 -23.68
N TYR A 293 -18.42 0.56 -23.69
CA TYR A 293 -17.46 0.77 -22.59
C TYR A 293 -18.11 0.98 -21.21
N LYS A 294 -19.35 1.48 -21.17
CA LYS A 294 -20.11 1.65 -19.92
C LYS A 294 -20.53 0.31 -19.33
N GLU A 295 -20.81 -0.70 -20.16
CA GLU A 295 -21.24 -2.04 -19.71
C GLU A 295 -20.13 -2.81 -18.97
N ILE A 296 -18.87 -2.39 -19.15
CA ILE A 296 -17.71 -2.94 -18.43
C ILE A 296 -17.81 -2.66 -16.92
N PHE A 297 -18.49 -1.58 -16.52
CA PHE A 297 -18.59 -1.14 -15.12
C PHE A 297 -19.80 -1.71 -14.35
N TRP A 298 -20.72 -2.39 -15.02
CA TRP A 298 -21.96 -2.93 -14.42
C TRP A 298 -21.95 -4.45 -14.24
N LYS A 299 -20.77 -5.09 -14.26
CA LYS A 299 -20.59 -6.54 -14.07
C LYS A 299 -20.13 -6.91 -12.67
#